data_AF-A0A4R6YH54-F1
#
_entry.id   AF-A0A4R6YH54-F1
#
_cell.length_a   1.000
_cell.length_b   1.000
_cell.length_c   1.000
_cell.angle_alpha   90.00
_cell.angle_beta   90.00
_cell.angle_gamma   90.00
#
_symmetry.space_group_name_H-M   'P 1'
#
loop_
_entity.id
_entity.type
_entity.pdbx_description
1 polymer ?
#
loop_
_entity_poly.entity_id
_entity_poly.type
_entity_poly.pdbx_seq_one_letter_code
_entity_poly.pdbx_strand_id
1 'polypeptide(L)' 'MSKVTYADEIRVANCECCGGVQIQLLREGELFALACPADLDSAVEISGELQAAVQVMGEGKPHVH' A
#
# COMPACT_ATOMS: atom_id res chain seq x y z
N MET A 1 7.68 -11.02 19.98
CA MET A 1 6.86 -9.96 19.35
C MET A 1 7.12 -10.03 17.86
N SER A 2 6.14 -10.45 17.04
CA SER A 2 6.28 -10.36 15.59
C SER A 2 6.48 -8.90 15.21
N LYS A 3 7.56 -8.59 14.49
CA LYS A 3 7.73 -7.25 13.89
C LYS A 3 6.67 -7.12 12.80
N VAL A 4 5.56 -6.44 13.11
CA VAL A 4 4.61 -6.04 12.09
C VAL A 4 5.34 -5.10 11.14
N THR A 5 5.43 -5.49 9.87
CA THR A 5 6.04 -4.66 8.83
C THR A 5 4.90 -3.88 8.19
N TYR A 6 4.96 -2.55 8.28
CA TYR A 6 4.00 -1.63 7.69
C TYR A 6 4.66 -0.77 6.63
N ALA A 7 3.86 -0.28 5.68
CA ALA A 7 4.27 0.74 4.74
C ALA A 7 4.08 2.14 5.36
N ASP A 8 4.99 3.06 5.07
CA ASP A 8 4.83 4.49 5.35
C ASP A 8 4.43 5.29 4.10
N GLU A 9 4.52 4.68 2.92
CA GLU A 9 4.12 5.29 1.66
C GLU A 9 3.47 4.24 0.73
N ILE A 10 2.42 4.66 0.02
CA ILE A 10 1.75 3.88 -1.02
C ILE A 10 1.89 4.61 -2.35
N ARG A 11 2.36 3.92 -3.39
CA ARG A 11 2.38 4.43 -4.77
C ARG A 11 1.56 3.56 -5.69
N VAL A 12 0.84 4.18 -6.62
CA VAL A 12 0.17 3.49 -7.71
C VAL A 12 0.99 3.71 -8.97
N ALA A 13 1.41 2.63 -9.62
CA ALA A 13 2.20 2.66 -10.84
C ALA A 13 1.62 1.67 -11.86
N ASN A 14 1.90 1.90 -13.15
CA ASN A 14 1.57 0.93 -14.19
C ASN A 14 2.72 -0.10 -14.31
N CYS A 15 2.42 -1.39 -14.46
CA CYS A 15 3.42 -2.37 -14.87
C CYS A 15 3.66 -2.24 -16.37
N GLU A 16 4.89 -1.88 -16.74
CA GLU A 16 5.31 -1.86 -18.15
C GLU A 16 5.28 -3.26 -18.79
N CYS A 17 5.29 -4.32 -17.97
CA CYS A 17 5.29 -5.71 -18.39
C CYS A 17 3.96 -6.21 -18.96
N CYS A 18 2.85 -5.81 -18.34
CA CYS A 18 1.51 -6.34 -18.64
C CYS A 18 0.47 -5.25 -18.89
N GLY A 19 0.86 -3.97 -18.79
CA GLY A 19 -0.04 -2.84 -18.86
C GLY A 19 -1.02 -2.73 -17.67
N GLY A 20 -0.88 -3.61 -16.67
CA GLY A 20 -1.72 -3.62 -15.47
C GLY A 20 -1.32 -2.54 -14.47
N VAL A 21 -2.13 -2.39 -13.43
CA VAL A 21 -1.84 -1.46 -12.32
C VAL A 21 -1.19 -2.25 -11.18
N GLN A 22 -0.20 -1.64 -10.52
CA GLN A 22 0.43 -2.16 -9.32
C GLN A 22 0.39 -1.11 -8.21
N ILE A 23 0.10 -1.58 -7.01
CA ILE A 23 0.16 -0.79 -5.78
C ILE A 23 1.45 -1.18 -5.07
N GLN A 24 2.36 -0.23 -4.95
CA GLN A 24 3.66 -0.36 -4.32
C GLN A 24 3.56 0.06 -2.86
N LEU A 25 3.99 -0.82 -1.97
CA LEU A 25 4.10 -0.58 -0.52
C LEU A 25 5.56 -0.29 -0.21
N LEU A 26 5.84 0.97 0.15
CA LEU A 26 7.17 1.43 0.46
C LEU A 26 7.34 1.61 1.96
N ARG A 27 8.56 1.35 2.42
CA ARG A 27 9.00 1.67 3.76
C ARG A 27 10.34 2.37 3.69
N GLU A 28 10.46 3.55 4.28
CA GLU A 28 11.69 4.36 4.27
C GLU A 28 12.21 4.60 2.83
N GLY A 29 11.30 4.70 1.87
CA GLY A 29 11.59 4.85 0.44
C GLY A 29 11.96 3.56 -0.30
N GLU A 30 12.05 2.42 0.39
CA GLU A 30 12.31 1.11 -0.21
C GLU A 30 11.03 0.32 -0.45
N LEU A 31 10.88 -0.24 -1.66
CA LEU A 31 9.77 -1.13 -1.99
C LEU A 31 9.98 -2.49 -1.29
N PHE A 32 9.05 -2.88 -0.42
CA PHE A 32 9.12 -4.19 0.25
C PHE A 32 7.98 -5.13 -0.14
N ALA A 33 6.87 -4.61 -0.68
CA ALA A 33 5.75 -5.40 -1.15
C ALA A 33 5.02 -4.71 -2.32
N LEU A 34 4.35 -5.52 -3.14
CA LEU A 34 3.51 -5.04 -4.22
C LEU A 34 2.18 -5.80 -4.23
N ALA A 35 1.10 -5.11 -4.60
CA ALA A 35 -0.18 -5.72 -4.92
C ALA A 35 -0.49 -5.47 -6.39
N CYS A 36 -1.03 -6.48 -7.08
CA CYS A 36 -1.47 -6.37 -8.48
C CYS A 36 -2.99 -6.56 -8.53
N PRO A 37 -3.77 -5.49 -8.47
CA PRO A 37 -5.21 -5.53 -8.69
C PRO A 37 -5.54 -6.08 -10.08
N ALA A 38 -6.71 -6.72 -10.22
CA ALA A 38 -7.14 -7.32 -11.48
C ALA A 38 -7.53 -6.26 -12.54
N ASP A 39 -7.99 -5.10 -12.08
CA ASP A 39 -8.45 -3.99 -12.91
C ASP A 39 -8.19 -2.64 -12.23
N LEU A 40 -8.46 -1.56 -12.98
CA LEU A 40 -8.22 -0.18 -12.53
C LEU A 40 -9.13 0.22 -11.37
N ASP A 41 -10.39 -0.19 -11.38
CA ASP A 41 -11.36 0.18 -10.35
C ASP A 41 -10.96 -0.43 -8.99
N SER A 42 -10.59 -1.71 -9.00
CA SER A 42 -10.01 -2.41 -7.85
C SER A 42 -8.73 -1.73 -7.37
N ALA A 43 -7.89 -1.23 -8.27
CA ALA A 43 -6.68 -0.52 -7.90
C ALA A 43 -6.97 0.79 -7.17
N VAL A 44 -7.98 1.55 -7.62
CA VAL A 44 -8.40 2.79 -6.98
C VAL A 44 -8.93 2.52 -5.57
N GLU A 45 -9.85 1.58 -5.42
CA GLU A 45 -10.45 1.21 -4.13
C GLU A 45 -9.38 0.77 -3.13
N ILE A 46 -8.55 -0.23 -3.50
CA ILE A 46 -7.51 -0.77 -2.63
C ILE A 46 -6.47 0.31 -2.27
N SER A 47 -6.09 1.16 -3.23
CA SER A 47 -5.11 2.23 -2.95
C SER A 47 -5.63 3.25 -1.94
N GLY A 48 -6.93 3.58 -1.97
CA GLY A 48 -7.56 4.50 -1.04
C GLY A 48 -7.61 3.94 0.38
N GLU A 49 -8.00 2.67 0.54
CA GLU A 49 -7.99 1.98 1.83
C GLU A 49 -6.59 1.88 2.42
N LEU A 50 -5.60 1.53 1.60
CA LEU A 50 -4.20 1.43 2.02
C LEU A 50 -3.62 2.80 2.42
N GLN A 51 -3.94 3.87 1.70
CA GLN A 51 -3.53 5.23 2.08
C GLN A 51 -4.13 5.65 3.42
N ALA A 52 -5.42 5.37 3.65
CA ALA A 52 -6.06 5.64 4.93
C ALA A 52 -5.39 4.85 6.08
N ALA A 53 -5.06 3.58 5.85
CA ALA A 53 -4.33 2.76 6.83
C ALA A 53 -2.93 3.33 7.14
N VAL A 54 -2.17 3.74 6.12
CA VAL A 54 -0.86 4.39 6.30
C VAL A 54 -0.97 5.68 7.11
N GLN A 55 -1.98 6.52 6.83
CA GLN A 55 -2.21 7.74 7.59
C GLN A 55 -2.49 7.45 9.08
N VAL A 56 -3.37 6.49 9.38
CA VAL A 56 -3.68 6.08 10.76
C VAL A 56 -2.44 5.55 11.49
N MET A 57 -1.58 4.80 10.79
CA MET A 57 -0.32 4.31 11.36
C MET A 57 0.69 5.44 11.61
N GLY A 58 0.77 6.43 10.71
CA GLY A 58 1.64 7.60 10.83
C GLY A 58 1.24 8.56 11.95
N GLU A 59 -0.06 8.70 12.23
CA GLU A 59 -0.58 9.53 13.34
C GLU A 59 -0.44 8.86 14.73
N GLY A 60 0.07 7.62 14.78
CA GLY A 60 0.66 7.06 15.99
C GLY A 60 -0.30 6.51 17.03
N LYS A 61 -1.57 6.19 16.71
CA LYS A 61 -2.46 5.47 17.66
C LYS A 61 -3.44 4.49 17.01
N PRO A 62 -3.00 3.29 16.60
CA PRO A 62 -3.92 2.17 16.53
C PRO A 62 -4.16 1.64 17.94
N HIS A 63 -5.26 2.06 18.58
CA HIS A 63 -5.85 1.29 19.67
C HIS A 63 -6.57 0.09 19.04
N VAL A 64 -5.91 -1.06 19.01
CA VAL A 64 -6.49 -2.34 18.61
C VAL A 64 -7.11 -2.96 19.87
N HIS A 65 -8.42 -3.21 19.87
CA HIS A 65 -9.11 -4.01 20.89
C HIS A 65 -8.96 -5.51 20.58
#